data_AF-A0A835ZMI7-F1
#
_entry.id   AF-A0A835ZMI7-F1
#
_cell.length_a   1.000
_cell.length_b   1.000
_cell.length_c   1.000
_cell.angle_alpha   90.00
_cell.angle_beta   90.00
_cell.angle_gamma   90.00
#
_symmetry.space_group_name_H-M   'P 1'
#
loop_
_entity.id
_entity.type
_entity.pdbx_description
1 polymer ?
#
loop_
_entity_poly.entity_id
_entity_poly.type
_entity_poly.pdbx_seq_one_letter_code
_entity_poly.pdbx_strand_id
1 'polypeptide(L)'
;MRTAIAVRTMKLFTGLILCSLVLGVHSQWLSFLGEAYEGAKDMWRAYSDMREANYKGADKYFHARGNYDAAQRGPGGVWAAKVISDARENIQRITDPLLKGTTSGQGREDSRADQLANEWGRSGKDPNHFRPAGLPDKY
;
A
#
# COMPACT_ATOMS: atom_id res chain seq x y z
N MET A 1 -0.49 45.90 -37.02
CA MET A 1 -1.14 44.57 -37.18
C MET A 1 -0.27 43.40 -36.71
N ARG A 2 0.97 43.23 -37.19
CA ARG A 2 1.83 42.07 -36.84
C ARG A 2 2.13 41.90 -35.34
N THR A 3 2.38 42.99 -34.62
CA THR A 3 2.65 42.98 -33.17
C THR A 3 1.44 42.56 -32.33
N ALA A 4 0.24 42.98 -32.71
CA ALA A 4 -0.99 42.57 -32.02
C ALA A 4 -1.29 41.07 -32.20
N ILE A 5 -0.99 40.51 -33.39
CA ILE A 5 -1.11 39.08 -33.66
C ILE A 5 -0.11 38.29 -32.81
N ALA A 6 1.17 38.71 -32.79
CA ALA A 6 2.23 38.06 -32.00
C ALA A 6 1.92 37.99 -30.49
N VAL A 7 1.42 39.09 -29.90
CA VAL A 7 1.02 39.14 -28.49
C VAL A 7 -0.18 38.23 -28.21
N ARG A 8 -1.13 38.12 -29.15
CA ARG A 8 -2.30 37.24 -29.01
C ARG A 8 -1.90 35.77 -29.08
N THR A 9 -1.00 35.40 -30.00
CA THR A 9 -0.43 34.05 -30.09
C THR A 9 0.38 33.68 -28.85
N MET A 10 1.19 34.59 -28.29
CA MET A 10 1.93 34.32 -27.05
C MET A 10 1.00 34.06 -25.86
N LYS A 11 -0.06 34.88 -25.68
CA LYS A 11 -1.03 34.69 -24.59
C LYS A 11 -1.78 33.35 -24.68
N LEU A 12 -2.13 32.93 -25.90
CA LEU A 12 -2.74 31.62 -26.15
C LEU A 12 -1.76 30.48 -25.83
N PHE A 13 -0.50 30.60 -26.25
CA PHE A 13 0.52 29.59 -26.00
C PHE A 13 0.81 29.41 -24.51
N THR A 14 0.96 30.52 -23.77
CA THR A 14 1.13 30.48 -22.31
C THR A 14 -0.10 29.87 -21.62
N GLY A 15 -1.31 30.21 -22.07
CA GLY A 15 -2.55 29.62 -21.56
C GLY A 15 -2.67 28.12 -21.79
N LEU A 16 -2.26 27.63 -22.96
CA LEU A 16 -2.24 26.20 -23.29
C LEU A 16 -1.21 25.42 -22.46
N ILE A 17 -0.02 25.99 -22.24
CA ILE A 17 0.99 25.40 -21.34
C ILE A 17 0.44 25.31 -19.91
N LEU A 18 -0.14 26.40 -19.39
CA LEU A 18 -0.72 26.39 -18.04
C LEU A 18 -1.87 25.37 -17.91
N CYS A 19 -2.75 25.31 -18.90
CA CYS A 19 -3.89 24.38 -18.91
C CYS A 19 -3.43 22.92 -18.98
N SER A 20 -2.45 22.60 -19.83
CA SER A 20 -1.89 21.24 -19.94
C SER A 20 -1.16 20.80 -18.67
N LEU A 21 -0.46 21.71 -17.98
CA LEU A 21 0.16 21.42 -16.68
C LEU A 21 -0.90 21.12 -15.60
N VAL A 22 -1.97 21.93 -15.52
CA VAL A 22 -3.06 21.73 -14.56
C VAL A 22 -3.77 20.38 -14.80
N LEU A 23 -4.11 20.07 -16.06
CA LEU A 23 -4.75 18.81 -16.42
C LEU A 23 -3.83 17.59 -16.17
N GLY A 24 -2.53 17.72 -16.47
CA GLY A 24 -1.54 16.68 -16.19
C GLY A 24 -1.46 16.36 -14.69
N VAL A 25 -1.29 17.38 -13.84
CA VAL A 25 -1.27 17.21 -12.38
C VAL A 25 -2.58 16.58 -11.89
N HIS A 26 -3.73 17.03 -12.39
CA HIS A 26 -5.03 16.49 -11.96
C HIS A 26 -5.16 15.00 -12.29
N SER A 27 -4.69 14.57 -13.47
CA SER A 27 -4.75 13.16 -13.89
C SER A 27 -3.87 12.24 -13.03
N GLN A 28 -2.67 12.70 -12.64
CA GLN A 28 -1.74 11.93 -11.81
C GLN A 28 -2.21 11.82 -10.35
N TRP A 29 -2.89 12.84 -9.83
CA TRP A 29 -3.51 12.79 -8.50
C TRP A 29 -4.69 11.81 -8.46
N LEU A 30 -5.53 11.81 -9.50
CA LEU A 30 -6.64 10.86 -9.58
C LEU A 30 -6.16 9.41 -9.72
N SER A 31 -5.10 9.15 -10.49
CA SER A 31 -4.53 7.80 -10.57
C SER A 31 -3.99 7.36 -9.21
N PHE A 32 -3.18 8.20 -8.55
CA PHE A 32 -2.64 7.90 -7.22
C PHE A 32 -3.72 7.56 -6.19
N LEU A 33 -4.82 8.34 -6.16
CA LEU A 33 -5.94 8.06 -5.25
C LEU A 33 -6.66 6.75 -5.58
N GLY A 34 -6.84 6.45 -6.87
CA GLY A 34 -7.39 5.17 -7.32
C GLY A 34 -6.52 3.98 -6.93
N GLU A 35 -5.21 4.09 -7.13
CA GLU A 35 -4.22 3.09 -6.73
C GLU A 35 -4.21 2.87 -5.21
N ALA A 36 -4.28 3.96 -4.43
CA ALA A 36 -4.34 3.89 -2.97
C ALA A 36 -5.63 3.23 -2.47
N TYR A 37 -6.77 3.53 -3.10
CA TYR A 37 -8.05 2.90 -2.78
C TYR A 37 -8.03 1.40 -3.06
N GLU A 38 -7.56 0.98 -4.24
CA GLU A 38 -7.42 -0.45 -4.57
C GLU A 38 -6.39 -1.14 -3.67
N GLY A 39 -5.27 -0.49 -3.37
CA GLY A 39 -4.26 -1.02 -2.44
C GLY A 39 -4.81 -1.21 -1.02
N ALA A 40 -5.66 -0.28 -0.54
CA ALA A 40 -6.34 -0.44 0.74
C ALA A 40 -7.32 -1.63 0.75
N LYS A 41 -8.05 -1.86 -0.37
CA LYS A 41 -8.91 -3.04 -0.53
C LYS A 41 -8.10 -4.34 -0.51
N ASP A 42 -6.93 -4.35 -1.14
CA ASP A 42 -6.04 -5.52 -1.13
C ASP A 42 -5.52 -5.84 0.28
N MET A 43 -5.12 -4.81 1.03
CA MET A 43 -4.72 -4.95 2.43
C MET A 43 -5.88 -5.48 3.31
N TRP A 44 -7.09 -4.97 3.10
CA TRP A 44 -8.29 -5.46 3.78
C TRP A 44 -8.59 -6.91 3.43
N ARG A 45 -8.53 -7.28 2.14
CA ARG A 45 -8.71 -8.65 1.68
C ARG A 45 -7.71 -9.60 2.32
N ALA A 46 -6.43 -9.23 2.40
CA ALA A 46 -5.41 -10.03 3.07
C ALA A 46 -5.70 -10.24 4.56
N TYR A 47 -6.18 -9.21 5.24
CA TYR A 47 -6.64 -9.34 6.63
C TYR A 47 -7.86 -10.25 6.75
N SER A 48 -8.87 -10.09 5.89
CA SER A 48 -10.08 -10.92 5.88
C SER A 48 -9.74 -12.39 5.64
N ASP A 49 -8.90 -12.69 4.65
CA ASP A 49 -8.47 -14.06 4.35
C ASP A 49 -7.65 -14.66 5.49
N MET A 50 -6.77 -13.89 6.14
CA MET A 50 -6.03 -14.33 7.32
C MET A 50 -6.98 -14.76 8.44
N ARG A 51 -8.03 -13.95 8.67
CA ARG A 51 -9.06 -14.22 9.68
C ARG A 51 -9.91 -15.43 9.31
N GLU A 52 -10.26 -15.58 8.04
CA GLU A 52 -11.05 -16.71 7.53
C GLU A 52 -10.25 -18.02 7.58
N ALA A 53 -9.00 -17.99 7.12
CA ALA A 53 -8.12 -19.15 7.08
C ALA A 53 -7.85 -19.70 8.49
N ASN A 54 -7.75 -18.81 9.49
CA ASN A 54 -7.46 -19.14 10.88
C ASN A 54 -6.30 -20.17 11.00
N TYR A 55 -5.27 -19.97 10.18
CA TYR A 55 -4.23 -20.97 9.96
C TYR A 55 -2.95 -20.63 10.72
N LYS A 56 -2.48 -21.56 11.54
CA LYS A 56 -1.28 -21.36 12.37
C LYS A 56 -0.05 -21.12 11.48
N GLY A 57 0.69 -20.05 11.76
CA GLY A 57 1.92 -19.71 11.04
C GLY A 57 1.71 -19.01 9.69
N ALA A 58 0.47 -18.72 9.28
CA ALA A 58 0.19 -18.05 8.01
C ALA A 58 0.22 -16.51 8.10
N ASP A 59 0.34 -15.93 9.29
CA ASP A 59 0.30 -14.46 9.49
C ASP A 59 1.27 -13.72 8.56
N LYS A 60 2.55 -14.13 8.53
CA LYS A 60 3.58 -13.50 7.67
C LYS A 60 3.30 -13.64 6.17
N TYR A 61 2.65 -14.74 5.76
CA TYR A 61 2.18 -14.90 4.39
C TYR A 61 1.14 -13.83 4.03
N PHE A 62 0.13 -13.62 4.87
CA PHE A 62 -0.90 -12.63 4.60
C PHE A 62 -0.38 -11.19 4.67
N HIS A 63 0.59 -10.91 5.56
CA HIS A 63 1.33 -9.65 5.58
C HIS A 63 2.03 -9.36 4.25
N ALA A 64 2.81 -10.33 3.76
CA ALA A 64 3.53 -10.21 2.50
C ALA A 64 2.55 -10.14 1.31
N ARG A 65 1.52 -10.97 1.27
CA ARG A 65 0.55 -11.03 0.16
C ARG A 65 -0.24 -9.73 0.04
N GLY A 66 -0.75 -9.18 1.15
CA GLY A 66 -1.47 -7.90 1.13
C GLY A 66 -0.59 -6.75 0.63
N ASN A 67 0.65 -6.68 1.10
CA ASN A 67 1.60 -5.67 0.64
C ASN A 67 2.02 -5.85 -0.82
N TYR A 68 2.18 -7.10 -1.26
CA TYR A 68 2.49 -7.44 -2.66
C TYR A 68 1.36 -7.00 -3.58
N ASP A 69 0.13 -7.43 -3.31
CA ASP A 69 -1.06 -7.09 -4.09
C ASP A 69 -1.25 -5.57 -4.19
N ALA A 70 -1.16 -4.88 -3.06
CA ALA A 70 -1.27 -3.43 -3.02
C ALA A 70 -0.14 -2.74 -3.79
N ALA A 71 1.10 -3.22 -3.70
CA ALA A 71 2.22 -2.66 -4.45
C ALA A 71 2.05 -2.83 -5.97
N GLN A 72 1.39 -3.90 -6.43
CA GLN A 72 1.08 -4.09 -7.86
C GLN A 72 0.11 -3.03 -8.42
N ARG A 73 -0.59 -2.28 -7.56
CA ARG A 73 -1.49 -1.21 -8.01
C ARG A 73 -0.74 0.02 -8.49
N GLY A 74 0.49 0.26 -8.00
CA GLY A 74 1.28 1.44 -8.32
C GLY A 74 1.69 2.25 -7.08
N PRO A 75 2.25 3.46 -7.25
CA PRO A 75 2.73 4.29 -6.14
C PRO A 75 1.70 4.56 -5.04
N GLY A 76 0.43 4.77 -5.38
CA GLY A 76 -0.64 4.95 -4.41
C GLY A 76 -0.90 3.70 -3.58
N GLY A 77 -0.82 2.51 -4.21
CA GLY A 77 -0.97 1.23 -3.52
C GLY A 77 0.21 0.92 -2.59
N VAL A 78 1.45 1.23 -3.01
CA VAL A 78 2.65 1.15 -2.15
C VAL A 78 2.50 2.05 -0.93
N TRP A 79 2.02 3.28 -1.13
CA TRP A 79 1.75 4.22 -0.04
C TRP A 79 0.67 3.68 0.92
N ALA A 80 -0.45 3.19 0.40
CA ALA A 80 -1.54 2.64 1.21
C ALA A 80 -1.07 1.43 2.03
N ALA A 81 -0.34 0.50 1.41
CA ALA A 81 0.22 -0.66 2.08
C ALA A 81 1.13 -0.26 3.25
N LYS A 82 2.01 0.73 3.04
CA LYS A 82 2.87 1.26 4.10
C LYS A 82 2.09 1.86 5.26
N VAL A 83 1.16 2.77 4.98
CA VAL A 83 0.37 3.45 6.02
C VAL A 83 -0.44 2.45 6.84
N ILE A 84 -1.07 1.47 6.18
CA ILE A 84 -1.91 0.47 6.85
C ILE A 84 -1.04 -0.49 7.68
N SER A 85 0.11 -0.93 7.17
CA SER A 85 1.06 -1.75 7.93
C SER A 85 1.56 -1.04 9.19
N ASP A 86 1.98 0.21 9.08
CA ASP A 86 2.47 1.01 10.21
C ASP A 86 1.35 1.28 11.23
N ALA A 87 0.12 1.52 10.76
CA ALA A 87 -1.05 1.68 11.64
C ALA A 87 -1.37 0.39 12.41
N ARG A 88 -1.33 -0.77 11.75
CA ARG A 88 -1.56 -2.08 12.41
C ARG A 88 -0.52 -2.33 13.49
N GLU A 89 0.77 -2.08 13.23
CA GLU A 89 1.84 -2.23 14.21
C GLU A 89 1.60 -1.34 15.44
N ASN A 90 1.25 -0.07 15.24
CA ASN A 90 0.98 0.86 16.33
C ASN A 90 -0.19 0.39 17.22
N ILE A 91 -1.25 -0.15 16.61
CA ILE A 91 -2.37 -0.73 17.36
C ILE A 91 -1.89 -1.96 18.14
N GLN A 92 -1.16 -2.89 17.52
CA GLN A 92 -0.66 -4.10 18.17
C GLN A 92 0.28 -3.79 19.35
N ARG A 93 1.15 -2.79 19.24
CA ARG A 93 2.03 -2.36 20.34
C ARG A 93 1.26 -1.94 21.58
N ILE A 94 0.03 -1.46 21.42
CA ILE A 94 -0.86 -1.07 22.52
C ILE A 94 -1.70 -2.27 22.96
N THR A 95 -2.27 -3.03 22.04
CA THR A 95 -3.25 -4.07 22.36
C THR A 95 -2.63 -5.40 22.80
N ASP A 96 -1.47 -5.78 22.28
CA ASP A 96 -0.89 -7.11 22.54
C ASP A 96 -0.38 -7.29 23.98
N PRO A 97 0.23 -6.28 24.63
CA PRO A 97 0.51 -6.37 26.06
C PRO A 97 -0.76 -6.48 26.91
N LEU A 98 -1.81 -5.72 26.55
CA LEU A 98 -3.06 -5.64 27.31
C LEU A 98 -3.95 -6.88 27.13
N LEU A 99 -4.03 -7.43 25.93
CA LEU A 99 -4.98 -8.49 25.57
C LEU A 99 -4.35 -9.87 25.48
N LYS A 100 -3.05 -9.95 25.18
CA LYS A 100 -2.33 -11.22 25.00
C LYS A 100 -1.25 -11.47 26.05
N GLY A 101 -1.00 -10.52 26.95
CA GLY A 101 0.05 -10.62 27.97
C GLY A 101 1.48 -10.63 27.38
N THR A 102 1.65 -10.05 26.20
CA THR A 102 2.93 -10.07 25.46
C THR A 102 3.98 -9.23 26.18
N THR A 103 5.18 -9.77 26.37
CA THR A 103 6.30 -8.99 26.95
C THR A 103 6.86 -7.97 25.95
N SER A 104 7.56 -6.95 26.44
CA SER A 104 8.18 -5.93 25.59
C SER A 104 9.21 -6.49 24.61
N GLY A 105 9.91 -7.58 24.98
CA GLY A 105 10.86 -8.29 24.10
C GLY A 105 10.15 -9.03 22.97
N GLN A 106 9.18 -9.87 23.31
CA GLN A 106 8.38 -10.62 22.34
C GLN A 106 7.67 -9.71 21.34
N GLY A 107 7.03 -8.64 21.83
CA GLY A 107 6.32 -7.69 20.97
C GLY A 107 7.24 -6.99 19.96
N ARG A 108 8.50 -6.73 20.32
CA ARG A 108 9.50 -6.15 19.41
C ARG A 108 9.96 -7.14 18.34
N GLU A 109 10.16 -8.40 18.71
CA GLU A 109 10.54 -9.45 17.76
C GLU A 109 9.41 -9.72 16.75
N ASP A 110 8.18 -9.84 17.25
CA ASP A 110 6.99 -10.00 16.40
C ASP A 110 6.81 -8.82 15.45
N SER A 111 6.91 -7.58 15.95
CA SER A 111 6.80 -6.37 15.12
C SER A 111 7.88 -6.33 14.03
N ARG A 112 9.12 -6.73 14.35
CA ARG A 112 10.22 -6.78 13.38
C ARG A 112 9.96 -7.82 12.29
N ALA A 113 9.43 -8.99 12.67
CA ALA A 113 9.09 -10.03 11.72
C ALA A 113 7.92 -9.60 10.81
N ASP A 114 6.90 -8.91 11.37
CA ASP A 114 5.78 -8.35 10.61
C ASP A 114 6.29 -7.34 9.57
N GLN A 115 7.18 -6.43 9.98
CA GLN A 115 7.75 -5.43 9.07
C GLN A 115 8.60 -6.05 7.96
N LEU A 116 9.39 -7.08 8.26
CA LEU A 116 10.13 -7.82 7.24
C LEU A 116 9.20 -8.46 6.20
N ALA A 117 8.09 -9.07 6.62
CA ALA A 117 7.12 -9.64 5.70
C ALA A 117 6.40 -8.56 4.87
N ASN A 118 6.00 -7.44 5.51
CA ASN A 118 5.40 -6.30 4.83
C ASN A 118 6.34 -5.76 3.72
N GLU A 119 7.60 -5.51 4.06
CA GLU A 119 8.60 -4.98 3.12
C GLU A 119 8.93 -5.97 2.01
N TRP A 120 9.04 -7.26 2.32
CA TRP A 120 9.25 -8.31 1.33
C TRP A 120 8.17 -8.27 0.25
N GLY A 121 6.90 -8.33 0.65
CA GLY A 121 5.77 -8.23 -0.27
C GLY A 121 5.74 -6.92 -1.03
N ARG A 122 5.89 -5.79 -0.33
CA ARG A 122 5.84 -4.44 -0.92
C ARG A 122 6.96 -4.19 -1.92
N SER A 123 8.08 -4.89 -1.79
CA SER A 123 9.19 -4.86 -2.75
C SER A 123 8.96 -5.69 -4.02
N GLY A 124 7.81 -6.38 -4.12
CA GLY A 124 7.45 -7.22 -5.26
C GLY A 124 8.04 -8.64 -5.20
N LYS A 125 8.56 -9.07 -4.05
CA LYS A 125 9.02 -10.46 -3.87
C LYS A 125 7.86 -11.39 -3.59
N ASP A 126 8.01 -12.65 -3.99
CA ASP A 126 6.97 -13.68 -3.87
C ASP A 126 6.53 -13.89 -2.41
N PRO A 127 5.25 -13.64 -2.07
CA PRO A 127 4.69 -13.90 -0.75
C PRO A 127 4.78 -15.37 -0.31
N ASN A 128 4.82 -16.31 -1.27
CA ASN A 128 4.90 -17.75 -0.96
C ASN A 128 6.18 -18.14 -0.22
N HIS A 129 7.19 -17.26 -0.18
CA HIS A 129 8.32 -17.40 0.73
C HIS A 129 7.89 -17.66 2.19
N PHE A 130 6.75 -17.10 2.61
CA PHE A 130 6.19 -17.27 3.95
C PHE A 130 5.01 -18.25 4.03
N ARG A 131 4.62 -18.90 2.91
CA ARG A 131 3.45 -19.78 2.88
C ARG A 131 3.69 -21.03 3.71
N PRO A 132 2.87 -21.32 4.74
CA PRO A 132 3.01 -22.56 5.48
C PRO A 132 2.46 -23.74 4.68
N ALA A 133 3.06 -24.91 4.88
CA ALA A 133 2.57 -26.14 4.28
C ALA A 133 1.11 -26.40 4.67
N GLY A 134 0.28 -26.74 3.68
CA GLY A 134 -1.14 -27.05 3.86
C GLY A 134 -2.08 -25.85 3.91
N LEU A 135 -1.59 -24.60 3.75
CA LEU A 135 -2.48 -23.46 3.57
C LEU A 135 -3.31 -23.64 2.27
N PRO A 136 -4.66 -23.61 2.32
CA PRO A 136 -5.48 -23.84 1.14
C PRO A 136 -5.15 -22.91 -0.03
N ASP A 137 -5.07 -23.47 -1.24
CA ASP A 137 -4.62 -22.77 -2.46
C ASP A 137 -5.49 -21.57 -2.89
N LYS A 138 -6.70 -21.44 -2.33
CA LYS A 138 -7.54 -20.26 -2.55
C LYS A 138 -6.95 -18.99 -1.92
N TYR A 139 -6.03 -19.14 -0.97
CA TYR A 139 -5.32 -18.05 -0.30
C TYR A 139 -3.94 -17.86 -0.90
#